data_AF-A0A928ZNB3-F1
#
_entry.id   AF-A0A928ZNB3-F1
#
_cell.length_a   1.000
_cell.length_b   1.000
_cell.length_c   1.000
_cell.angle_alpha   90.00
_cell.angle_beta   90.00
_cell.angle_gamma   90.00
#
_symmetry.space_group_name_H-M   'P 1'
#
loop_
_entity.id
_entity.type
_entity.pdbx_description
1 polymer ?
#
loop_
_entity_poly.entity_id
_entity_poly.type
_entity_poly.pdbx_seq_one_letter_code
_entity_poly.pdbx_strand_id
1 'polypeptide(L)'
;MAFQSKRSRIFLFFAIGFGMALLASLLKSAIAWIADIYVYSLPWVGGFLRSVELAELSNLLAFALLGIGIGSASYFLPRRWNHKAKLALLIFLSPFVFSASYLTQQNLWIRKVAARSNMSYQDARNLTNRFLERETGNGGYFGYFPVSTRLVDLPIQPDILNSEVAVIPGDVLTEALDSYDDIGSNAVVFLFKQVGWLIRFMYIIMAGLTGLIYYFKGCDWAEDTHQRATGNTHPTATRKPKAP
;
A
#
# COMPACT_ATOMS: atom_id res chain seq x y z
N MET A 1 -14.17 27.51 22.69
CA MET A 1 -14.11 26.64 23.89
C MET A 1 -15.20 25.58 23.79
N ALA A 2 -14.90 24.35 23.36
CA ALA A 2 -15.92 23.29 23.26
C ALA A 2 -15.33 21.85 23.26
N PHE A 3 -14.43 21.51 24.19
CA PHE A 3 -13.94 20.12 24.34
C PHE A 3 -13.63 19.80 25.82
N GLN A 4 -14.60 20.01 26.72
CA GLN A 4 -14.39 19.76 28.16
C GLN A 4 -14.71 18.31 28.60
N SER A 5 -15.42 17.49 27.82
CA SER A 5 -15.73 16.11 28.25
C SER A 5 -14.67 15.09 27.79
N LYS A 6 -14.33 14.13 28.68
CA LYS A 6 -13.39 13.03 28.37
C LYS A 6 -13.80 12.22 27.13
N ARG A 7 -15.11 12.06 26.88
CA ARG A 7 -15.64 11.39 25.68
C ARG A 7 -15.28 12.14 24.40
N SER A 8 -15.34 13.47 24.43
CA SER A 8 -15.06 14.32 23.28
C SER A 8 -13.61 14.22 22.81
N ARG A 9 -12.65 14.06 23.74
CA ARG A 9 -11.23 13.87 23.40
C ARG A 9 -10.92 12.51 22.79
N ILE A 10 -11.59 11.45 23.27
CA ILE A 10 -11.47 10.10 22.68
C ILE A 10 -12.02 10.11 21.26
N PHE A 11 -13.18 10.74 21.04
CA PHE A 11 -13.73 10.90 19.69
C PHE A 11 -12.75 11.64 18.76
N LEU A 12 -12.13 12.72 19.25
CA LEU A 12 -11.16 13.48 18.48
C LEU A 12 -9.93 12.63 18.08
N PHE A 13 -9.44 11.77 18.98
CA PHE A 13 -8.35 10.83 18.66
C PHE A 13 -8.71 9.92 17.47
N PHE A 14 -9.89 9.30 17.51
CA PHE A 14 -10.35 8.46 16.40
C PHE A 14 -10.56 9.27 15.13
N ALA A 15 -11.20 10.45 15.22
CA ALA A 15 -11.44 11.32 14.07
C ALA A 15 -10.13 11.72 13.38
N ILE A 16 -9.09 12.07 14.16
CA ILE A 16 -7.77 12.37 13.60
C ILE A 16 -7.15 11.12 12.97
N GLY A 17 -7.21 9.97 13.64
CA GLY A 17 -6.66 8.73 13.08
C GLY A 17 -7.30 8.32 11.75
N PHE A 18 -8.64 8.35 11.68
CA PHE A 18 -9.37 8.09 10.42
C PHE A 18 -9.09 9.17 9.37
N GLY A 19 -9.03 10.45 9.76
CA GLY A 19 -8.68 11.54 8.85
C GLY A 19 -7.28 11.40 8.27
N MET A 20 -6.29 11.01 9.07
CA MET A 20 -4.93 10.74 8.62
C MET A 20 -4.84 9.52 7.72
N ALA A 21 -5.59 8.45 8.01
CA ALA A 21 -5.68 7.29 7.13
C ALA A 21 -6.31 7.63 5.78
N LEU A 22 -7.38 8.44 5.77
CA LEU A 22 -7.98 8.94 4.53
C LEU A 22 -6.98 9.78 3.73
N LEU A 23 -6.31 10.73 4.38
CA LEU A 23 -5.29 11.57 3.74
C LEU A 23 -4.15 10.73 3.14
N ALA A 24 -3.60 9.78 3.91
CA ALA A 24 -2.54 8.90 3.44
C ALA A 24 -2.99 8.01 2.27
N SER A 25 -4.23 7.51 2.33
CA SER A 25 -4.82 6.70 1.25
C SER A 25 -5.02 7.51 -0.03
N LEU A 26 -5.51 8.75 0.09
CA LEU A 26 -5.66 9.67 -1.04
C LEU A 26 -4.31 10.03 -1.65
N LEU A 27 -3.30 10.29 -0.82
CA LEU A 27 -1.94 10.56 -1.29
C LEU A 27 -1.39 9.36 -2.09
N LYS A 28 -1.51 8.14 -1.55
CA LYS A 28 -1.11 6.92 -2.27
C LYS A 28 -1.86 6.75 -3.58
N SER A 29 -3.16 6.99 -3.57
CA SER A 29 -4.02 6.89 -4.76
C SER A 29 -3.58 7.89 -5.83
N ALA A 30 -3.30 9.14 -5.44
CA ALA A 30 -2.81 10.17 -6.34
C ALA A 30 -1.44 9.81 -6.92
N ILE A 31 -0.51 9.31 -6.11
CA ILE A 31 0.81 8.87 -6.58
C ILE A 31 0.69 7.69 -7.55
N ALA A 32 -0.15 6.70 -7.23
CA ALA A 32 -0.39 5.56 -8.11
C ALA A 32 -1.00 6.00 -9.46
N TRP A 33 -1.93 6.97 -9.42
CA TRP A 33 -2.53 7.54 -10.62
C TRP A 33 -1.53 8.31 -11.48
N ILE A 34 -0.70 9.16 -10.87
CA ILE A 34 0.36 9.90 -11.57
C ILE A 34 1.40 8.93 -12.15
N ALA A 35 1.79 7.90 -11.38
CA ALA A 35 2.73 6.89 -11.84
C ALA A 35 2.19 6.15 -13.06
N ASP A 36 0.92 5.74 -13.05
CA ASP A 36 0.31 5.02 -14.18
C ASP A 36 0.26 5.87 -15.47
N ILE A 37 -0.03 7.18 -15.36
CA ILE A 37 -0.16 8.06 -16.53
C ILE A 37 1.19 8.52 -17.07
N TYR A 38 2.12 8.91 -16.20
CA TYR A 38 3.34 9.62 -16.61
C TYR A 38 4.62 8.79 -16.49
N VAL A 39 4.68 7.85 -15.55
CA VAL A 39 5.91 7.09 -15.26
C VAL A 39 5.89 5.76 -15.99
N TYR A 40 4.80 5.01 -15.88
CA TYR A 40 4.65 3.68 -16.45
C TYR A 40 4.33 3.70 -17.95
N SER A 41 3.93 4.86 -18.50
CA SER A 41 3.73 5.06 -19.93
C SER A 41 5.02 5.31 -20.71
N LEU A 42 6.16 5.53 -20.04
CA LEU A 42 7.43 5.81 -20.70
C LEU A 42 7.94 4.56 -21.45
N PRO A 43 8.27 4.69 -22.76
CA PRO A 43 8.93 3.63 -23.50
C PRO A 43 10.24 3.22 -22.82
N TRP A 44 10.59 1.92 -22.87
CA TRP A 44 11.82 1.31 -22.35
C TRP A 44 11.93 1.22 -20.81
N VAL A 45 11.44 2.21 -20.06
CA VAL A 45 11.66 2.30 -18.61
C VAL A 45 10.38 2.05 -17.80
N GLY A 46 9.20 2.30 -18.37
CA GLY A 46 7.92 2.19 -17.67
C GLY A 46 7.64 0.79 -17.11
N GLY A 47 7.86 -0.25 -17.92
CA GLY A 47 7.70 -1.64 -17.49
C GLY A 47 8.64 -2.05 -16.36
N PHE A 48 9.90 -1.58 -16.38
CA PHE A 48 10.85 -1.80 -15.29
C PHE A 48 10.43 -1.07 -14.00
N LEU A 49 10.01 0.19 -14.09
CA LEU A 49 9.53 0.93 -12.91
C LEU A 49 8.23 0.34 -12.33
N ARG A 50 7.42 -0.28 -13.18
CA ARG A 50 6.23 -1.01 -12.79
C ARG A 50 6.57 -2.34 -12.12
N SER A 51 7.59 -3.06 -12.60
CA SER A 51 8.02 -4.33 -12.02
C SER A 51 8.61 -4.19 -10.60
N VAL A 52 9.29 -3.07 -10.31
CA VAL A 52 9.74 -2.74 -8.95
C VAL A 52 8.64 -2.11 -8.09
N GLU A 53 7.41 -1.99 -8.61
CA GLU A 53 6.28 -1.31 -7.99
C GLU A 53 6.68 0.09 -7.45
N LEU A 54 7.32 0.95 -8.27
CA LEU A 54 7.85 2.27 -7.83
C LEU A 54 6.84 3.11 -7.02
N ALA A 55 5.56 3.06 -7.40
CA ALA A 55 4.50 3.76 -6.68
C ALA A 55 4.39 3.34 -5.20
N GLU A 56 4.84 2.13 -4.84
CA GLU A 56 4.82 1.60 -3.47
C GLU A 56 5.95 2.14 -2.59
N LEU A 57 6.95 2.84 -3.15
CA LEU A 57 7.85 3.67 -2.32
C LEU A 57 7.08 4.77 -1.55
N SER A 58 5.92 5.19 -2.08
CA SER A 58 5.02 6.10 -1.36
C SER A 58 4.52 5.54 -0.03
N ASN A 59 4.60 4.22 0.19
CA ASN A 59 4.27 3.63 1.48
C ASN A 59 5.11 4.21 2.62
N LEU A 60 6.39 4.53 2.38
CA LEU A 60 7.24 5.11 3.41
C LEU A 60 6.69 6.45 3.90
N LEU A 61 6.34 7.33 2.95
CA LEU A 61 5.78 8.64 3.25
C LEU A 61 4.38 8.52 3.89
N ALA A 62 3.51 7.70 3.30
CA ALA A 62 2.14 7.53 3.78
C ALA A 62 2.10 6.95 5.19
N PHE A 63 2.91 5.94 5.48
CA PHE A 63 2.98 5.32 6.81
C PHE A 63 3.72 6.20 7.81
N ALA A 64 4.72 6.98 7.41
CA ALA A 64 5.32 7.98 8.28
C ALA A 64 4.29 9.01 8.74
N LEU A 65 3.48 9.54 7.82
CA LEU A 65 2.40 10.50 8.11
C LEU A 65 1.31 9.86 8.97
N LEU A 66 0.87 8.64 8.64
CA LEU A 66 -0.13 7.92 9.42
C LEU A 66 0.36 7.65 10.86
N GLY A 67 1.59 7.14 10.98
CA GLY A 67 2.24 6.81 12.23
C GLY A 67 2.35 8.05 13.12
N ILE A 68 3.01 9.11 12.64
CA ILE A 68 3.17 10.35 13.42
C ILE A 68 1.82 11.00 13.73
N GLY A 69 0.87 10.98 12.79
CA GLY A 69 -0.47 11.55 13.00
C GLY A 69 -1.23 10.85 14.13
N ILE A 70 -1.29 9.52 14.11
CA ILE A 70 -1.95 8.73 15.17
C ILE A 70 -1.16 8.83 16.49
N GLY A 71 0.17 8.77 16.42
CA GLY A 71 1.05 8.90 17.58
C GLY A 71 0.86 10.24 18.30
N SER A 72 0.90 11.35 17.57
CA SER A 72 0.70 12.69 18.12
C SER A 72 -0.74 12.91 18.60
N ALA A 73 -1.74 12.34 17.92
CA ALA A 73 -3.14 12.39 18.36
C ALA A 73 -3.34 11.70 19.72
N SER A 74 -2.44 10.82 20.15
CA SER A 74 -2.50 10.21 21.48
C SER A 74 -2.43 11.23 22.62
N TYR A 75 -2.03 12.48 22.33
CA TYR A 75 -2.18 13.64 23.22
C TYR A 75 -3.62 13.79 23.75
N PHE A 76 -4.64 13.50 22.93
CA PHE A 76 -6.03 13.62 23.33
C PHE A 76 -6.53 12.45 24.20
N LEU A 77 -5.78 11.33 24.25
CA LEU A 77 -6.19 10.16 25.02
C LEU A 77 -5.84 10.29 26.51
N PRO A 78 -6.68 9.76 27.41
CA PRO A 78 -6.33 9.64 28.83
C PRO A 78 -5.09 8.76 29.04
N ARG A 79 -4.17 9.18 29.91
CA ARG A 79 -2.88 8.49 30.18
C ARG A 79 -3.03 7.03 30.67
N ARG A 80 -4.19 6.65 31.20
CA ARG A 80 -4.53 5.28 31.62
C ARG A 80 -4.67 4.28 30.46
N TRP A 81 -4.75 4.73 29.21
CA TRP A 81 -4.83 3.84 28.07
C TRP A 81 -3.47 3.19 27.82
N ASN A 82 -3.43 1.86 27.87
CA ASN A 82 -2.25 1.07 27.54
C ASN A 82 -1.75 1.41 26.12
N HIS A 83 -0.43 1.45 25.93
CA HIS A 83 0.18 1.69 24.62
C HIS A 83 -0.33 0.74 23.53
N LYS A 84 -0.68 -0.50 23.90
CA LYS A 84 -1.30 -1.49 23.00
C LYS A 84 -2.65 -1.02 22.43
N ALA A 85 -3.49 -0.38 23.24
CA ALA A 85 -4.80 0.11 22.82
C ALA A 85 -4.68 1.32 21.86
N LYS A 86 -3.65 2.16 22.08
CA LYS A 86 -3.33 3.29 21.19
C LYS A 86 -2.81 2.80 19.83
N LEU A 87 -1.96 1.76 19.84
CA LEU A 87 -1.39 1.14 18.65
C LEU A 87 -2.43 0.38 17.80
N ALA A 88 -3.48 -0.15 18.44
CA ALA A 88 -4.53 -0.90 17.76
C ALA A 88 -5.16 -0.12 16.59
N LEU A 89 -5.31 1.21 16.73
CA LEU A 89 -5.84 2.04 15.65
C LEU A 89 -4.92 2.07 14.43
N LEU A 90 -3.60 2.17 14.64
CA LEU A 90 -2.62 2.11 13.56
C LEU A 90 -2.67 0.75 12.86
N ILE A 91 -2.66 -0.34 13.62
CA ILE A 91 -2.71 -1.71 13.07
C ILE A 91 -3.99 -1.91 12.26
N PHE A 92 -5.13 -1.44 12.77
CA PHE A 92 -6.42 -1.59 12.09
C PHE A 92 -6.49 -0.79 10.79
N LEU A 93 -5.97 0.44 10.76
CA LEU A 93 -6.04 1.32 9.58
C LEU A 93 -4.97 1.00 8.53
N SER A 94 -3.85 0.39 8.93
CA SER A 94 -2.70 0.11 8.06
C SER A 94 -3.05 -0.69 6.80
N PRO A 95 -3.82 -1.80 6.85
CA PRO A 95 -4.20 -2.55 5.66
C PRO A 95 -4.96 -1.69 4.64
N PHE A 96 -5.88 -0.84 5.10
CA PHE A 96 -6.67 0.02 4.21
C PHE A 96 -5.80 1.07 3.50
N VAL A 97 -4.87 1.69 4.24
CA VAL A 97 -3.92 2.65 3.67
C VAL A 97 -2.99 1.96 2.66
N PHE A 98 -2.47 0.78 2.99
CA PHE A 98 -1.63 -0.01 2.10
C PHE A 98 -2.36 -0.37 0.80
N SER A 99 -3.60 -0.87 0.90
CA SER A 99 -4.40 -1.30 -0.25
C SER A 99 -4.83 -0.17 -1.20
N ALA A 100 -4.75 1.10 -0.78
CA ALA A 100 -5.29 2.24 -1.53
C ALA A 100 -4.69 2.41 -2.94
N SER A 101 -3.37 2.24 -3.09
CA SER A 101 -2.70 2.33 -4.39
C SER A 101 -3.14 1.21 -5.33
N TYR A 102 -3.19 -0.03 -4.84
CA TYR A 102 -3.63 -1.19 -5.61
C TYR A 102 -5.10 -1.10 -6.04
N LEU A 103 -5.99 -0.56 -5.20
CA LEU A 103 -7.38 -0.28 -5.59
C LEU A 103 -7.47 0.72 -6.74
N THR A 104 -6.62 1.74 -6.71
CA THR A 104 -6.54 2.74 -7.78
C THR A 104 -6.01 2.12 -9.07
N GLN A 105 -4.94 1.33 -9.00
CA GLN A 105 -4.39 0.62 -10.16
C GLN A 105 -5.40 -0.36 -10.77
N GLN A 106 -6.18 -1.07 -9.95
CA GLN A 106 -7.28 -1.91 -10.45
C GLN A 106 -8.31 -1.09 -11.23
N ASN A 107 -8.76 0.03 -10.66
CA ASN A 107 -9.74 0.89 -11.32
C ASN A 107 -9.22 1.48 -12.63
N LEU A 108 -7.92 1.82 -12.69
CA LEU A 108 -7.29 2.30 -13.92
C LEU A 108 -7.18 1.20 -14.97
N TRP A 109 -6.84 -0.02 -14.56
CA TRP A 109 -6.83 -1.16 -15.47
C TRP A 109 -8.22 -1.42 -16.07
N ILE A 110 -9.29 -1.43 -15.27
CA ILE A 110 -10.67 -1.59 -15.76
C ILE A 110 -11.03 -0.47 -16.76
N ARG A 111 -10.62 0.77 -16.48
CA ARG A 111 -10.84 1.91 -17.40
C ARG A 111 -10.06 1.75 -18.71
N LYS A 112 -8.83 1.23 -18.67
CA LYS A 112 -8.03 0.94 -19.87
C LYS A 112 -8.70 -0.13 -20.74
N VAL A 113 -9.25 -1.18 -20.13
CA VAL A 113 -10.05 -2.20 -20.84
C VAL A 113 -11.30 -1.57 -21.46
N ALA A 114 -12.07 -0.80 -20.68
CA ALA A 114 -13.27 -0.13 -21.18
C ALA A 114 -12.99 0.77 -22.39
N ALA A 115 -11.93 1.60 -22.29
CA ALA A 115 -11.52 2.51 -23.35
C ALA A 115 -11.01 1.78 -24.60
N ARG A 116 -10.23 0.70 -24.43
CA ARG A 116 -9.67 -0.05 -25.55
C ARG A 116 -10.72 -0.81 -26.35
N SER A 117 -11.80 -1.23 -25.69
CA SER A 117 -12.83 -2.09 -26.27
C SER A 117 -14.14 -1.36 -26.55
N ASN A 118 -14.17 -0.04 -26.38
CA ASN A 118 -15.35 0.80 -26.54
C ASN A 118 -16.59 0.25 -25.80
N MET A 119 -16.39 -0.24 -24.58
CA MET A 119 -17.45 -0.83 -23.75
C MET A 119 -17.68 -0.01 -22.48
N SER A 120 -18.82 -0.23 -21.81
CA SER A 120 -19.10 0.46 -20.56
C SER A 120 -18.13 0.03 -19.46
N TYR A 121 -17.92 0.88 -18.44
CA TYR A 121 -17.08 0.54 -17.29
C TYR A 121 -17.60 -0.71 -16.56
N GLN A 122 -18.92 -0.92 -16.49
CA GLN A 122 -19.49 -2.09 -15.83
C GLN A 122 -19.23 -3.37 -16.64
N ASP A 123 -19.31 -3.32 -17.96
CA ASP A 123 -19.00 -4.48 -18.81
C ASP A 123 -17.52 -4.83 -18.72
N ALA A 124 -16.64 -3.82 -18.73
CA ALA A 124 -15.21 -4.02 -18.53
C ALA A 124 -14.91 -4.59 -17.14
N ARG A 125 -15.61 -4.13 -16.11
CA ARG A 125 -15.48 -4.67 -14.74
C ARG A 125 -15.93 -6.13 -14.67
N ASN A 126 -17.02 -6.50 -15.32
CA ASN A 126 -17.50 -7.88 -15.37
C ASN A 126 -16.52 -8.77 -16.15
N LEU A 127 -16.02 -8.30 -17.28
CA LEU A 127 -15.01 -8.99 -18.08
C LEU A 127 -13.73 -9.25 -17.29
N THR A 128 -13.19 -8.22 -16.67
CA THR A 128 -11.98 -8.31 -15.83
C THR A 128 -12.20 -9.18 -14.59
N ASN A 129 -13.37 -9.11 -13.93
CA ASN A 129 -13.67 -9.99 -12.80
C ASN A 129 -13.72 -11.46 -13.21
N ARG A 130 -14.35 -11.81 -14.34
CA ARG A 130 -14.35 -13.18 -14.85
C ARG A 130 -12.92 -13.68 -15.13
N PHE A 131 -12.07 -12.83 -15.69
CA PHE A 131 -10.66 -13.15 -15.88
C PHE A 131 -9.97 -13.43 -14.53
N LEU A 132 -10.14 -12.55 -13.54
CA LEU A 132 -9.55 -12.72 -12.21
C LEU A 132 -10.06 -13.99 -11.49
N GLU A 133 -11.35 -14.29 -11.62
CA GLU A 133 -11.96 -15.50 -11.06
C GLU A 133 -11.37 -16.77 -11.66
N ARG A 134 -11.09 -16.80 -12.97
CA ARG A 134 -10.39 -17.94 -13.59
C ARG A 134 -8.95 -18.08 -13.09
N GLU A 135 -8.22 -16.97 -12.99
CA GLU A 135 -6.80 -16.97 -12.60
C GLU A 135 -6.55 -17.23 -11.10
N THR A 136 -7.52 -16.91 -10.24
CA THR A 136 -7.31 -16.89 -8.77
C THR A 136 -8.45 -17.45 -7.94
N GLY A 137 -9.55 -17.85 -8.56
CA GLY A 137 -10.79 -18.23 -7.87
C GLY A 137 -11.55 -17.06 -7.24
N ASN A 138 -11.08 -15.81 -7.40
CA ASN A 138 -11.68 -14.63 -6.79
C ASN A 138 -11.78 -13.47 -7.79
N GLY A 139 -12.90 -12.75 -7.75
CA GLY A 139 -13.08 -11.49 -8.48
C GLY A 139 -12.64 -10.27 -7.68
N GLY A 140 -12.73 -9.09 -8.30
CA GLY A 140 -12.51 -7.81 -7.62
C GLY A 140 -11.10 -7.64 -7.05
N TYR A 141 -10.98 -6.95 -5.91
CA TYR A 141 -9.68 -6.61 -5.33
C TYR A 141 -8.87 -7.85 -4.95
N PHE A 142 -9.53 -8.87 -4.38
CA PHE A 142 -8.87 -10.08 -3.90
C PHE A 142 -8.36 -10.98 -5.02
N GLY A 143 -8.93 -10.90 -6.23
CA GLY A 143 -8.32 -11.50 -7.42
C GLY A 143 -7.22 -10.63 -8.02
N TYR A 144 -7.46 -9.31 -8.10
CA TYR A 144 -6.50 -8.37 -8.70
C TYR A 144 -5.16 -8.32 -7.95
N PHE A 145 -5.21 -8.30 -6.63
CA PHE A 145 -4.01 -8.19 -5.79
C PHE A 145 -3.02 -9.34 -6.09
N PRO A 146 -3.35 -10.63 -5.98
CA PRO A 146 -2.41 -11.69 -6.31
C PRO A 146 -2.01 -11.71 -7.80
N VAL A 147 -2.89 -11.38 -8.75
CA VAL A 147 -2.51 -11.36 -10.20
C VAL A 147 -1.46 -10.31 -10.50
N SER A 148 -1.56 -9.12 -9.89
CA SER A 148 -0.60 -8.03 -10.08
C SER A 148 0.81 -8.33 -9.53
N THR A 149 0.99 -9.40 -8.75
CA THR A 149 2.35 -9.89 -8.40
C THR A 149 3.01 -10.69 -9.53
N ARG A 150 2.21 -11.21 -10.46
CA ARG A 150 2.67 -12.14 -11.50
C ARG A 150 2.84 -11.45 -12.84
N LEU A 151 1.99 -10.47 -13.13
CA LEU A 151 1.97 -9.74 -14.39
C LEU A 151 2.37 -8.29 -14.17
N VAL A 152 3.47 -7.88 -14.81
CA VAL A 152 3.94 -6.48 -14.81
C VAL A 152 2.88 -5.60 -15.47
N ASP A 153 2.38 -6.00 -16.63
CA ASP A 153 1.27 -5.37 -17.32
C ASP A 153 0.11 -6.34 -17.48
N LEU A 154 -1.07 -5.94 -16.99
CA LEU A 154 -2.27 -6.74 -17.16
C LEU A 154 -2.81 -6.59 -18.59
N PRO A 155 -3.38 -7.67 -19.17
CA PRO A 155 -3.98 -7.62 -20.49
C PRO A 155 -5.12 -6.61 -20.54
N ILE A 156 -5.18 -5.84 -21.63
CA ILE A 156 -6.22 -4.84 -21.87
C ILE A 156 -7.14 -5.21 -23.03
N GLN A 157 -6.86 -6.33 -23.71
CA GLN A 157 -7.53 -6.73 -24.96
C GLN A 157 -8.57 -7.83 -24.63
N PRO A 158 -9.84 -7.70 -25.07
CA PRO A 158 -10.91 -8.62 -24.69
C PRO A 158 -10.71 -10.06 -25.13
N ASP A 159 -10.06 -10.28 -26.26
CA ASP A 159 -9.65 -11.59 -26.77
C ASP A 159 -8.74 -12.30 -25.77
N ILE A 160 -7.71 -11.62 -25.26
CA ILE A 160 -6.82 -12.18 -24.22
C ILE A 160 -7.56 -12.32 -22.88
N LEU A 161 -8.42 -11.37 -22.52
CA LEU A 161 -9.22 -11.46 -21.30
C LEU A 161 -10.28 -12.56 -21.34
N ASN A 162 -10.66 -13.04 -22.52
CA ASN A 162 -11.59 -14.15 -22.70
C ASN A 162 -10.89 -15.47 -23.06
N SER A 163 -9.60 -15.46 -23.38
CA SER A 163 -8.88 -16.69 -23.69
C SER A 163 -8.83 -17.61 -22.47
N GLU A 164 -8.95 -18.91 -22.74
CA GLU A 164 -8.70 -19.99 -21.76
C GLU A 164 -7.20 -20.30 -21.64
N VAL A 165 -6.39 -19.78 -22.56
CA VAL A 165 -4.93 -19.84 -22.45
C VAL A 165 -4.53 -18.99 -21.26
N ALA A 166 -3.91 -19.63 -20.26
CA ALA A 166 -3.35 -18.94 -19.11
C ALA A 166 -2.44 -17.81 -19.62
N VAL A 167 -2.63 -16.60 -19.11
CA VAL A 167 -1.73 -15.48 -19.42
C VAL A 167 -0.45 -15.73 -18.64
N ILE A 168 0.41 -16.58 -19.18
CA ILE A 168 1.73 -16.83 -18.62
C ILE A 168 2.52 -15.54 -18.86
N PRO A 169 3.28 -15.02 -17.87
CA PRO A 169 4.26 -13.94 -18.07
C PRO A 169 5.32 -14.25 -19.14
N GLY A 170 5.24 -15.44 -19.73
CA GLY A 170 6.23 -16.13 -20.50
C GLY A 170 6.16 -15.90 -21.99
N ASP A 171 5.15 -15.32 -22.63
CA ASP A 171 5.20 -15.26 -24.11
C ASP A 171 6.44 -14.53 -24.67
N VAL A 172 7.09 -13.66 -23.88
CA VAL A 172 8.41 -13.08 -24.22
C VAL A 172 9.60 -13.88 -23.66
N LEU A 173 9.41 -14.61 -22.55
CA LEU A 173 10.48 -15.35 -21.86
C LEU A 173 10.56 -16.81 -22.31
N THR A 174 9.42 -17.48 -22.49
CA THR A 174 9.22 -18.77 -23.14
C THR A 174 9.67 -18.72 -24.61
N GLU A 175 9.40 -17.65 -25.36
CA GLU A 175 9.94 -17.52 -26.74
C GLU A 175 11.48 -17.34 -26.75
N ALA A 176 12.05 -16.72 -25.70
CA ALA A 176 13.50 -16.65 -25.50
C ALA A 176 14.11 -17.96 -24.94
N LEU A 177 13.34 -18.71 -24.15
CA LEU A 177 13.74 -19.95 -23.46
C LEU A 177 13.38 -21.23 -24.23
N ASP A 178 12.57 -21.15 -25.30
CA ASP A 178 12.30 -22.27 -26.23
C ASP A 178 13.59 -22.71 -26.96
N SER A 179 14.63 -21.87 -26.93
CA SER A 179 15.98 -22.25 -27.35
C SER A 179 16.74 -23.11 -26.32
N TYR A 180 16.19 -23.31 -25.11
CA TYR A 180 16.87 -23.91 -23.96
C TYR A 180 15.96 -24.89 -23.18
N ASP A 181 15.70 -26.03 -23.82
CA ASP A 181 15.25 -27.34 -23.30
C ASP A 181 14.57 -27.39 -21.90
N ASP A 182 13.24 -27.32 -21.93
CA ASP A 182 12.14 -27.98 -21.19
C ASP A 182 12.15 -28.29 -19.66
N ILE A 183 13.21 -28.03 -18.89
CA ILE A 183 13.18 -28.16 -17.40
C ILE A 183 13.33 -26.81 -16.70
N GLY A 184 13.97 -25.82 -17.34
CA GLY A 184 14.17 -24.48 -16.79
C GLY A 184 12.91 -23.61 -16.77
N SER A 185 12.01 -23.79 -17.74
CA SER A 185 10.79 -22.98 -17.94
C SER A 185 9.89 -22.93 -16.69
N ASN A 186 9.56 -24.10 -16.11
CA ASN A 186 8.73 -24.17 -14.91
C ASN A 186 9.42 -23.57 -13.67
N ALA A 187 10.75 -23.71 -13.54
CA ALA A 187 11.50 -23.14 -12.43
C ALA A 187 11.57 -21.61 -12.50
N VAL A 188 11.70 -21.05 -13.70
CA VAL A 188 11.72 -19.60 -13.93
C VAL A 188 10.34 -18.98 -13.66
N VAL A 189 9.25 -19.61 -14.10
CA VAL A 189 7.88 -19.16 -13.78
C VAL A 189 7.61 -19.17 -12.28
N PHE A 190 8.08 -20.20 -11.57
CA PHE A 190 8.00 -20.27 -10.11
C PHE A 190 8.81 -19.15 -9.43
N LEU A 191 10.04 -18.90 -9.89
CA LEU A 191 10.90 -17.81 -9.42
C LEU A 191 10.24 -16.44 -9.60
N PHE A 192 9.68 -16.13 -10.78
CA PHE A 192 8.99 -14.86 -11.04
C PHE A 192 7.78 -14.65 -10.12
N LYS A 193 6.95 -15.70 -9.94
CA LYS A 193 5.82 -15.66 -9.01
C LYS A 193 6.27 -15.38 -7.57
N GLN A 194 7.42 -15.93 -7.17
CA GLN A 194 7.97 -15.75 -5.83
C GLN A 194 8.59 -14.35 -5.64
N VAL A 195 9.23 -13.80 -6.68
CA VAL A 195 9.83 -12.45 -6.67
C VAL A 195 8.78 -11.35 -6.47
N GLY A 196 7.63 -11.43 -7.16
CA GLY A 196 6.55 -10.45 -6.97
C GLY A 196 6.03 -10.38 -5.54
N TRP A 197 5.86 -11.55 -4.90
CA TRP A 197 5.51 -11.61 -3.47
C TRP A 197 6.63 -11.11 -2.57
N LEU A 198 7.89 -11.41 -2.87
CA LEU A 198 9.05 -10.93 -2.11
C LEU A 198 9.09 -9.39 -2.08
N ILE A 199 8.90 -8.74 -3.23
CA ILE A 199 8.84 -7.28 -3.35
C ILE A 199 7.72 -6.71 -2.46
N ARG A 200 6.53 -7.33 -2.49
CA ARG A 200 5.42 -6.88 -1.64
C ARG A 200 5.67 -7.08 -0.16
N PHE A 201 6.22 -8.22 0.25
CA PHE A 201 6.59 -8.43 1.65
C PHE A 201 7.62 -7.41 2.12
N MET A 202 8.60 -7.08 1.28
CA MET A 202 9.55 -6.01 1.55
C MET A 202 8.83 -4.67 1.78
N TYR A 203 7.90 -4.28 0.91
CA TYR A 203 7.13 -3.03 1.08
C TYR A 203 6.23 -3.05 2.32
N ILE A 204 5.56 -4.16 2.61
CA ILE A 204 4.72 -4.32 3.81
C ILE A 204 5.56 -4.16 5.08
N ILE A 205 6.73 -4.83 5.15
CA ILE A 205 7.63 -4.75 6.30
C ILE A 205 8.17 -3.32 6.44
N MET A 206 8.66 -2.72 5.36
CA MET A 206 9.18 -1.36 5.36
C MET A 206 8.12 -0.34 5.78
N ALA A 207 6.90 -0.47 5.27
CA ALA A 207 5.77 0.36 5.64
C ALA A 207 5.41 0.20 7.12
N GLY A 208 5.32 -1.05 7.59
CA GLY A 208 5.04 -1.38 8.98
C GLY A 208 6.07 -0.83 9.95
N LEU A 209 7.37 -1.03 9.66
CA LEU A 209 8.47 -0.47 10.44
C LEU A 209 8.46 1.05 10.44
N THR A 210 8.26 1.68 9.27
CA THR A 210 8.19 3.13 9.16
C THR A 210 7.03 3.70 9.97
N GLY A 211 5.83 3.12 9.81
CA GLY A 211 4.64 3.51 10.58
C GLY A 211 4.87 3.36 12.08
N LEU A 212 5.51 2.28 12.52
CA LEU A 212 5.81 2.04 13.93
C LEU A 212 6.83 3.05 14.50
N ILE A 213 7.93 3.32 13.78
CA ILE A 213 8.95 4.28 14.20
C ILE A 213 8.34 5.68 14.35
N TYR A 214 7.59 6.14 13.34
CA TYR A 214 6.98 7.46 13.38
C TYR A 214 5.82 7.55 14.37
N TYR A 215 5.13 6.45 14.64
CA TYR A 215 4.14 6.36 15.70
C TYR A 215 4.76 6.60 17.08
N PHE A 216 5.88 5.92 17.40
CA PHE A 216 6.57 6.16 18.67
C PHE A 216 7.06 7.61 18.78
N LYS A 217 7.64 8.17 17.71
CA LYS A 217 8.02 9.59 17.68
C LYS A 217 6.84 10.53 17.96
N GLY A 218 5.65 10.23 17.41
CA GLY A 218 4.44 11.00 17.68
C GLY A 218 3.96 10.86 19.12
N CYS A 219 4.04 9.66 19.71
CA CYS A 219 3.73 9.44 21.12
C CYS A 219 4.69 10.19 22.04
N ASP A 220 6.00 10.15 21.78
CA ASP A 220 7.01 10.87 22.55
C ASP A 220 6.72 12.39 22.53
N TRP A 221 6.41 12.93 21.34
CA TRP A 221 6.00 14.32 21.20
C TRP A 221 4.74 14.65 22.01
N ALA A 222 3.74 13.78 22.00
CA ALA A 222 2.51 13.97 22.75
C ALA A 222 2.77 13.98 24.27
N GLU A 223 3.66 13.11 24.75
CA GLU A 223 4.05 13.05 26.17
C GLU A 223 4.86 14.27 26.60
N ASP A 224 5.85 14.69 25.81
CA ASP A 224 6.62 15.91 26.05
C ASP A 224 5.73 17.14 26.11
N THR A 225 4.75 17.23 25.21
CA THR A 225 3.80 18.35 25.16
C THR A 225 2.91 18.38 26.41
N HIS A 226 2.45 17.23 26.90
CA HIS A 226 1.75 17.15 28.19
C HIS A 226 2.61 17.62 29.36
N GLN A 227 3.88 17.20 29.43
CA GLN A 227 4.78 17.59 30.52
C GLN A 227 5.01 19.11 30.55
N ARG A 228 5.26 19.72 29.38
CA ARG A 228 5.39 21.17 29.24
C ARG A 228 4.12 21.91 29.66
N ALA A 229 2.94 21.44 29.24
CA ALA A 229 1.66 22.05 29.60
C ALA A 229 1.37 21.96 31.10
N THR A 230 1.89 20.94 31.80
CA THR A 230 1.75 20.79 33.26
C THR A 230 2.81 21.53 34.08
N GLY A 231 3.75 22.25 33.46
CA GLY A 231 4.80 22.99 34.16
C GLY A 231 5.92 22.12 34.77
N ASN A 232 5.90 20.80 34.53
CA ASN A 232 6.95 19.88 34.95
C ASN A 232 8.10 19.90 33.92
N THR A 233 8.89 20.96 33.89
CA THR A 233 10.17 20.96 33.17
C THR A 233 11.19 20.18 33.99
N HIS A 234 11.35 18.88 33.72
CA HIS A 234 12.61 18.21 34.05
C HIS A 234 13.68 18.69 33.06
N PRO A 235 14.83 19.23 33.51
CA PRO A 235 15.94 19.50 32.61
C PRO A 235 16.40 18.17 32.03
N THR A 236 16.42 18.08 30.71
CA THR A 236 16.90 16.93 29.94
C THR A 236 18.27 16.54 30.49
N ALA A 237 18.36 15.38 31.14
CA ALA A 237 19.65 14.81 31.52
C ALA A 237 20.45 14.65 30.23
N THR A 238 21.52 15.43 30.12
CA THR A 238 22.56 15.28 29.12
C THR A 238 23.03 13.82 29.15
N ARG A 239 22.60 13.04 28.16
CA ARG A 239 23.12 11.70 27.92
C ARG A 239 24.59 11.90 27.51
N LYS A 240 25.50 11.90 28.49
CA LYS A 240 26.94 11.88 28.22
C LYS A 240 27.22 10.70 27.28
N PRO A 241 27.91 10.91 26.15
CA PRO A 241 28.43 9.79 25.39
C PRO A 241 29.41 9.03 26.29
N LYS A 242 29.23 7.72 26.42
CA LYS A 242 30.31 6.85 26.87
C LYS A 242 31.42 6.99 25.84
N ALA A 243 32.52 7.60 26.24
CA ALA A 243 33.78 7.58 25.51
C ALA A 243 34.26 6.11 25.39
N PRO A 244 35.02 5.79 24.33
CA PRO A 244 35.37 4.42 23.93
C PRO A 244 36.14 3.63 25.00
#